data_AF-A0A6M8HLM2-F1
#
_entry.id   AF-A0A6M8HLM2-F1
#
_cell.length_a   1.000
_cell.length_b   1.000
_cell.length_c   1.000
_cell.angle_alpha   90.00
_cell.angle_beta   90.00
_cell.angle_gamma   90.00
#
_symmetry.space_group_name_H-M   'P 1'
#
loop_
_entity.id
_entity.type
_entity.pdbx_description
1 polymer ?
#
loop_
_entity_poly.entity_id
_entity_poly.type
_entity_poly.pdbx_seq_one_letter_code
_entity_poly.pdbx_strand_id
1 'polypeptide(L)'
;MKINDIVVLAEVTAAFEAYERALMMNDIISLDSFFWQSAHVVRYGVTENLYGTNELAAFRRGRVGGAPNRLLKRVSITTYGDDFGTACAEYGRDGSRATSRQIQSWVRFPDG
;
A
#
# COMPACT_ATOMS: atom_id res chain seq x y z
N MET A 1 -16.60 1.01 -18.69
CA MET A 1 -15.65 1.20 -17.57
C MET A 1 -15.09 2.59 -17.66
N LYS A 2 -15.34 3.43 -16.65
CA LYS A 2 -14.77 4.78 -16.56
C LYS A 2 -13.34 4.67 -16.08
N ILE A 3 -12.42 5.37 -16.74
CA ILE A 3 -11.02 5.42 -16.32
C ILE A 3 -10.76 6.78 -15.70
N ASN A 4 -10.12 6.79 -14.53
CA ASN A 4 -9.77 8.03 -13.82
C ASN A 4 -10.96 8.96 -13.65
N ASP A 5 -12.09 8.42 -13.19
CA ASP A 5 -13.12 9.28 -12.62
C ASP A 5 -12.51 10.17 -11.54
N ILE A 6 -12.83 11.46 -11.57
CA ILE A 6 -12.17 12.44 -10.71
C ILE A 6 -12.42 12.18 -9.22
N VAL A 7 -13.60 11.68 -8.86
CA VAL A 7 -13.97 11.39 -7.47
C VAL A 7 -13.25 10.12 -7.01
N VAL A 8 -13.36 9.04 -7.77
CA VAL A 8 -12.74 7.75 -7.43
C VAL A 8 -11.20 7.88 -7.40
N LEU A 9 -10.62 8.62 -8.35
CA LEU A 9 -9.18 8.89 -8.37
C LEU A 9 -8.74 9.68 -7.14
N ALA A 10 -9.51 10.68 -6.70
CA ALA A 10 -9.21 11.44 -5.49
C ALA A 10 -9.25 10.55 -4.24
N GLU A 11 -10.24 9.65 -4.12
CA GLU A 11 -10.36 8.73 -2.98
C GLU A 11 -9.20 7.73 -2.91
N VAL A 12 -8.85 7.08 -4.02
CA VAL A 12 -7.70 6.15 -4.05
C VAL A 12 -6.39 6.90 -3.79
N THR A 13 -6.27 8.15 -4.26
CA THR A 13 -5.11 9.00 -3.96
C THR A 13 -5.02 9.29 -2.46
N ALA A 14 -6.12 9.69 -1.84
CA ALA A 14 -6.17 9.97 -0.40
C ALA A 14 -5.85 8.72 0.44
N ALA A 15 -6.37 7.55 0.04
CA ALA A 15 -6.08 6.27 0.68
C ALA A 15 -4.59 5.89 0.57
N PHE A 16 -3.99 6.05 -0.60
CA PHE A 16 -2.56 5.82 -0.81
C PHE A 16 -1.69 6.76 0.05
N GLU A 17 -2.02 8.04 0.11
CA GLU A 17 -1.29 9.01 0.93
C GLU A 17 -1.42 8.72 2.43
N ALA A 18 -2.61 8.31 2.89
CA ALA A 18 -2.84 7.90 4.26
C ALA A 18 -2.03 6.63 4.61
N TYR A 19 -2.01 5.66 3.70
CA TYR A 19 -1.16 4.48 3.82
C TYR A 19 0.33 4.83 3.91
N GLU A 20 0.82 5.74 3.06
CA GLU A 20 2.21 6.17 3.09
C GLU A 20 2.59 6.82 4.42
N ARG A 21 1.73 7.70 4.94
CA ARG A 21 1.93 8.32 6.26
C ARG A 21 1.99 7.28 7.37
N ALA A 22 1.05 6.34 7.39
CA ALA A 22 1.04 5.26 8.37
C ALA A 22 2.32 4.40 8.28
N LEU A 23 2.80 4.15 7.07
CA LEU A 23 4.04 3.41 6.83
C LEU A 23 5.27 4.13 7.40
N MET A 24 5.39 5.43 7.15
CA MET A 24 6.53 6.23 7.63
C MET A 24 6.50 6.48 9.14
N MET A 25 5.30 6.57 9.72
CA MET A 25 5.12 6.69 11.18
C MET A 25 5.21 5.35 11.91
N ASN A 26 5.34 4.24 11.17
CA ASN A 26 5.23 2.88 11.70
C ASN A 26 3.93 2.66 12.52
N ASP A 27 2.83 3.27 12.06
CA ASP A 27 1.50 3.10 12.65
C ASP A 27 0.89 1.79 12.16
N ILE A 28 1.16 0.72 12.93
CA ILE A 28 0.73 -0.64 12.60
C ILE A 28 -0.79 -0.76 12.56
N ILE A 29 -1.51 -0.05 13.43
CA ILE A 29 -2.98 -0.12 13.50
C ILE A 29 -3.58 0.42 12.22
N SER A 30 -3.16 1.62 11.79
CA SER A 30 -3.61 2.21 10.53
C SER A 30 -3.16 1.38 9.33
N LEU A 31 -1.93 0.87 9.32
CA LEU A 31 -1.48 0.01 8.23
C LEU A 31 -2.31 -1.26 8.10
N ASP A 32 -2.79 -1.84 9.20
CA ASP A 32 -3.55 -3.10 9.20
C ASP A 32 -4.93 -2.87 8.58
N SER A 33 -5.57 -1.73 8.84
CA SER A 33 -6.88 -1.40 8.27
C SER A 33 -6.85 -1.19 6.76
N PHE A 34 -5.71 -0.79 6.17
CA PHE A 34 -5.58 -0.65 4.72
C PHE A 34 -5.42 -1.98 3.96
N PHE A 35 -5.27 -3.11 4.65
CA PHE A 35 -5.21 -4.41 4.01
C PHE A 35 -6.56 -5.12 4.11
N TRP A 36 -6.96 -5.75 3.00
CA TRP A 36 -8.15 -6.60 3.00
C TRP A 36 -8.00 -7.74 4.00
N GLN A 37 -8.96 -7.86 4.92
CA GLN A 37 -8.97 -8.88 5.98
C GLN A 37 -9.49 -10.21 5.43
N SER A 38 -8.62 -10.90 4.68
CA SER A 38 -8.97 -12.12 3.94
C SER A 38 -7.78 -13.06 3.79
N ALA A 39 -8.06 -14.36 3.70
CA ALA A 39 -7.04 -15.37 3.36
C ALA A 39 -6.46 -15.17 1.95
N HIS A 40 -7.12 -14.38 1.10
CA HIS A 40 -6.72 -14.13 -0.28
C HIS A 40 -5.82 -12.90 -0.46
N VAL A 41 -5.55 -12.13 0.61
CA VAL A 41 -4.60 -11.02 0.51
C VAL A 41 -3.18 -11.54 0.32
N VAL A 42 -2.42 -10.94 -0.59
CA VAL A 42 -1.03 -11.33 -0.87
C VAL A 42 -0.14 -10.10 -0.75
N ARG A 43 1.00 -10.26 -0.09
CA ARG A 43 2.03 -9.23 -0.04
C ARG A 43 3.39 -9.82 -0.35
N TYR A 44 3.95 -9.42 -1.48
CA TYR A 44 5.37 -9.61 -1.78
C TYR A 44 6.15 -8.41 -1.25
N GLY A 45 6.91 -8.66 -0.20
CA GLY A 45 7.81 -7.70 0.41
C GLY A 45 9.17 -7.68 -0.27
N VAL A 46 10.16 -7.09 0.42
CA VAL A 46 11.53 -7.00 -0.11
C VAL A 46 12.27 -8.33 0.08
N THR A 47 11.98 -9.03 1.17
CA THR A 47 12.68 -10.24 1.61
C THR A 47 11.74 -11.41 1.90
N GLU A 48 10.43 -11.20 1.79
CA GLU A 48 9.40 -12.09 2.29
C GLU A 48 8.18 -12.12 1.36
N ASN A 49 7.51 -13.28 1.30
CA ASN A 49 6.26 -13.47 0.57
C ASN A 49 5.20 -13.92 1.59
N LEU A 50 4.09 -13.18 1.69
CA LEU A 50 3.07 -13.39 2.71
C LEU A 50 1.71 -13.65 2.05
N TYR A 51 1.02 -14.69 2.51
CA TYR A 51 -0.29 -15.11 2.03
C TYR A 51 -1.29 -15.12 3.18
N GLY A 52 -2.35 -14.34 3.02
CA GLY A 52 -3.40 -14.17 4.03
C GLY A 52 -3.04 -13.21 5.16
N THR A 53 -4.08 -12.70 5.83
CA THR A 53 -3.97 -11.74 6.93
C THR A 53 -3.12 -12.27 8.10
N ASN A 54 -3.16 -13.57 8.38
CA ASN A 54 -2.43 -14.15 9.51
C ASN A 54 -0.90 -14.01 9.36
N GLU A 55 -0.36 -14.32 8.18
CA GLU A 55 1.07 -14.17 7.89
C GLU A 55 1.48 -12.70 7.90
N LEU A 56 0.63 -11.82 7.35
CA LEU A 56 0.86 -10.39 7.34
C LEU A 56 0.93 -9.79 8.76
N ALA A 57 -0.02 -10.13 9.62
CA ALA A 57 -0.08 -9.66 10.99
C ALA A 57 1.11 -10.19 11.81
N ALA A 58 1.50 -11.46 11.61
CA ALA A 58 2.68 -12.04 12.24
C ALA A 58 3.98 -11.30 11.82
N PHE A 59 4.14 -11.02 10.52
CA PHE A 59 5.27 -10.25 9.99
C PHE A 59 5.37 -8.87 10.64
N ARG A 60 4.24 -8.14 10.75
CA ARG A 60 4.21 -6.79 11.31
C ARG A 60 4.58 -6.75 12.79
N ARG A 61 4.06 -7.69 13.59
CA ARG A 61 4.45 -7.84 15.00
C ARG A 61 5.93 -8.17 15.17
N GLY A 62 6.50 -8.96 14.27
CA GLY A 62 7.92 -9.33 14.28
C GLY A 62 8.87 -8.25 13.74
N ARG A 63 8.35 -7.22 13.07
CA ARG A 63 9.17 -6.21 12.41
C ARG A 63 9.63 -5.13 13.38
N VAL A 64 10.82 -5.31 13.94
CA VAL A 64 11.47 -4.33 14.80
C VAL A 64 11.91 -3.11 13.97
N GLY A 65 11.58 -1.90 14.43
CA GLY A 65 12.02 -0.63 13.82
C GLY A 65 11.21 -0.16 12.60
N GLY A 66 10.17 -0.91 12.20
CA GLY A 66 9.25 -0.47 11.15
C GLY A 66 9.82 -0.47 9.74
N ALA A 67 9.21 0.30 8.85
CA ALA A 67 9.72 0.48 7.49
C ALA A 67 10.92 1.42 7.46
N PRO A 68 12.01 1.09 6.73
CA PRO A 68 13.06 2.05 6.46
C PRO A 68 12.46 3.29 5.81
N ASN A 69 12.87 4.47 6.30
CA ASN A 69 12.48 5.74 5.72
C ASN A 69 12.77 5.75 4.22
N ARG A 70 11.86 6.37 3.47
CA ARG A 70 11.94 6.47 2.02
C ARG A 70 11.39 7.79 1.54
N LEU A 71 11.83 8.18 0.35
CA LEU A 71 11.28 9.31 -0.38
C LEU A 71 10.61 8.81 -1.65
N LEU A 72 9.31 9.10 -1.80
CA LEU A 72 8.59 8.86 -3.05
C LEU A 72 9.18 9.74 -4.16
N LYS A 73 9.50 9.13 -5.30
CA LYS A 73 10.03 9.82 -6.48
C LYS A 73 8.95 10.03 -7.53
N ARG A 74 8.17 8.98 -7.79
CA ARG A 74 7.07 9.00 -8.76
C ARG A 74 5.93 8.16 -8.23
N VAL A 75 4.72 8.68 -8.34
CA VAL A 75 3.49 7.97 -8.01
C VAL A 75 2.57 8.04 -9.24
N SER A 76 2.01 6.90 -9.62
CA SER A 76 1.02 6.79 -10.68
C SER A 76 -0.16 6.00 -10.14
N ILE A 77 -1.31 6.66 -10.05
CA ILE A 77 -2.56 6.06 -9.61
C ILE A 77 -3.50 6.02 -10.82
N THR A 78 -4.21 4.91 -10.99
CA THR A 78 -5.18 4.73 -12.07
C THR A 78 -6.39 4.00 -11.52
N THR A 79 -7.59 4.48 -11.83
CA THR A 79 -8.86 3.89 -11.37
C THR A 79 -9.65 3.32 -12.53
N TYR A 80 -10.43 2.29 -12.24
CA TYR A 80 -11.17 1.48 -13.21
C TYR A 80 -12.58 1.22 -12.68
N GLY A 81 -13.56 1.96 -13.19
CA GLY A 81 -14.90 1.99 -12.59
C GLY A 81 -14.89 2.69 -11.24
N ASP A 82 -15.77 2.25 -10.34
CA ASP A 82 -16.08 2.97 -9.10
C ASP A 82 -15.41 2.37 -7.86
N ASP A 83 -14.94 1.12 -7.99
CA ASP A 83 -14.53 0.28 -6.86
C ASP A 83 -13.12 -0.31 -6.99
N PHE A 84 -12.37 0.04 -8.05
CA PHE A 84 -11.02 -0.52 -8.25
C PHE A 84 -10.01 0.52 -8.70
N GLY A 85 -8.77 0.39 -8.19
CA GLY A 85 -7.64 1.18 -8.64
C GLY A 85 -6.29 0.52 -8.37
N THR A 86 -5.26 1.01 -9.06
CA THR A 86 -3.87 0.61 -8.82
C THR A 86 -3.06 1.83 -8.43
N ALA A 87 -2.18 1.68 -7.43
CA ALA A 87 -1.19 2.69 -7.05
C ALA A 87 0.22 2.11 -7.24
N CYS A 88 0.98 2.71 -8.16
CA CYS A 88 2.35 2.33 -8.48
C CYS A 88 3.29 3.46 -8.05
N ALA A 89 4.24 3.14 -7.18
CA ALA A 89 5.19 4.10 -6.65
C ALA A 89 6.64 3.66 -6.84
N GLU A 90 7.47 4.58 -7.28
CA GLU A 90 8.93 4.49 -7.26
C GLU A 90 9.45 5.28 -6.06
N TYR A 91 10.40 4.73 -5.32
CA TYR A 91 10.97 5.40 -4.15
C TYR A 91 12.48 5.14 -4.00
N GLY A 92 13.15 6.09 -3.35
CA GLY A 92 14.55 5.98 -2.93
C GLY A 92 14.66 5.74 -1.42
N ARG A 93 15.82 5.24 -0.98
CA ARG A 93 16.20 5.15 0.43
C ARG A 93 17.54 5.85 0.62
N ASP A 94 17.73 6.42 1.81
CA ASP A 94 19.01 7.03 2.16
C ASP A 94 20.14 6.00 2.09
N GLY A 95 21.28 6.42 1.53
CA GLY A 95 22.44 5.56 1.33
C GLY A 95 22.34 4.56 0.18
N SER A 96 21.24 4.51 -0.58
CA SER A 96 21.09 3.63 -1.74
C SER A 96 20.91 4.41 -3.04
N ARG A 97 21.67 4.03 -4.08
CA ARG A 97 21.47 4.52 -5.46
C ARG A 97 20.36 3.75 -6.19
N ALA A 98 19.90 2.63 -5.64
CA ALA A 98 18.86 1.82 -6.28
C ALA A 98 17.48 2.47 -6.12
N THR A 99 16.67 2.42 -7.18
CA THR A 99 15.24 2.77 -7.11
C THR A 99 14.44 1.52 -6.78
N SER A 100 13.61 1.62 -5.74
CA SER A 100 12.69 0.56 -5.34
C SER A 100 11.29 0.85 -5.86
N ARG A 101 10.46 -0.20 -5.92
CA ARG A 101 9.10 -0.15 -6.45
C ARG A 101 8.11 -0.68 -5.43
N GLN A 102 6.93 -0.09 -5.41
CA GLN A 102 5.75 -0.59 -4.70
C GLN A 102 4.57 -0.55 -5.66
N ILE A 103 3.81 -1.63 -5.72
CA ILE A 103 2.62 -1.73 -6.53
C ILE A 103 1.51 -2.24 -5.61
N GLN A 104 0.37 -1.56 -5.61
CA GLN A 104 -0.80 -1.90 -4.82
C GLN A 104 -2.02 -1.94 -5.70
N SER A 105 -2.90 -2.91 -5.44
CA SER A 105 -4.25 -2.95 -5.96
C SER A 105 -5.21 -2.59 -4.82
N TRP A 106 -6.11 -1.67 -5.11
CA TRP A 106 -7.10 -1.13 -4.18
C TRP A 106 -8.49 -1.51 -4.66
N VAL A 107 -9.29 -2.03 -3.74
CA VAL A 107 -10.68 -2.41 -3.97
C VAL A 107 -11.52 -1.73 -2.91
N ARG A 108 -12.62 -1.09 -3.30
CA ARG A 108 -13.65 -0.66 -2.35
C ARG A 108 -14.48 -1.87 -1.97
N PHE A 109 -14.51 -2.20 -0.69
CA PHE A 109 -15.40 -3.23 -0.15
C PHE A 109 -16.61 -2.55 0.51
N PRO A 110 -17.69 -3.28 0.83
CA PRO A 110 -18.89 -2.68 1.41
C PRO A 110 -18.67 -1.90 2.72
N ASP A 111 -17.59 -2.19 3.44
CA ASP A 111 -17.15 -1.53 4.67
C ASP A 111 -16.31 -0.26 4.46
N GLY A 112 -16.02 0.11 3.21
CA GLY A 112 -15.28 1.31 2.83
C GLY A 112 -13.99 1.00 2.11
#